data_AF-Q4AAW4-F1
#
_entry.id   AF-Q4AAW4-F1
#
_cell.length_a   1.000
_cell.length_b   1.000
_cell.length_c   1.000
_cell.angle_alpha   90.00
_cell.angle_beta   90.00
_cell.angle_gamma   90.00
#
_symmetry.space_group_name_H-M   'P 1'
#
loop_
_entity.id
_entity.type
_entity.pdbx_description
1 polymer ?
#
loop_
_entity_poly.entity_id
_entity_poly.type
_entity_poly.pdbx_seq_one_letter_code
_entity_poly.pdbx_strand_id
1 'polypeptide(L)'
;MNRQEIITHIIKNTDIYDLISKNINLKPKGRDSFVGLCPFHEDTNPSLSVSLKKQIFKCFSCQKSGNIINFVMLLQNLNFLEALQFLDKEYNLKLKLNYTTKLEKNYSKDELQALRAFENAVSIYLVELIKIFSLGQQNLIIENPIFFQLFNFLKSRGITREIIEKFKIGFVPTNSILKKFLIDSKFFDGEVLMNYSLLTVNGNDFFQKRLVFPIENFEGKVVGFSGRCLDDKICQPKYLNSSSNSLFSKTEILYNYANAIKQNPKEIIITEGFFDVIAFYKAGIQNAVALMGTTLTKKHCEMLNNFTVLLALDSDKAGVEASLKSGLILGQNRINTYILTGFEGKDPDEYFNTFGSEALVNKLSNRINSFDFAYDFYKNSIKNNSSEEIKIFIEKFSPFLEILYHQNLQLAQIFFKKIKEDFGISQDSFKFRPSVQHYNELENTLKENEDQIKSIHIKKTTNLWLAKPISTEIQELKILSQVLDDILYHDGEKYNRFKGKQFKFLNPLNNKLMEEINIFGYKNPKMREKIKTKLKEVNAELENLIFKDRIEKLINEDLNWKKEKNADDLDNLMELIQKTRGRKDADNIRKLQLDKEMNNEFVGKFFKKIRGL
;
A
#
# COMPACT_ATOMS: atom_id res chain seq x y z
N MET A 1 -2.72 30.08 -5.99
CA MET A 1 -3.18 30.60 -4.70
C MET A 1 -2.92 29.52 -3.65
N ASN A 2 -2.41 29.88 -2.48
CA ASN A 2 -2.31 28.95 -1.35
C ASN A 2 -3.70 28.71 -0.71
N ARG A 3 -3.81 27.72 0.19
CA ARG A 3 -5.11 27.32 0.79
C ARG A 3 -5.82 28.49 1.48
N GLN A 4 -5.10 29.33 2.20
CA GLN A 4 -5.68 30.45 2.94
C GLN A 4 -6.18 31.55 1.99
N GLU A 5 -5.46 31.82 0.91
CA GLU A 5 -5.88 32.74 -0.15
C GLU A 5 -7.15 32.27 -0.86
N ILE A 6 -7.27 30.97 -1.15
CA ILE A 6 -8.46 30.39 -1.79
C ILE A 6 -9.67 30.54 -0.87
N ILE A 7 -9.54 30.17 0.41
CA ILE A 7 -10.63 30.31 1.39
C ILE A 7 -11.06 31.78 1.50
N THR A 8 -10.10 32.68 1.60
CA THR A 8 -10.37 34.13 1.68
C THR A 8 -11.05 34.64 0.42
N HIS A 9 -10.62 34.18 -0.76
CA HIS A 9 -11.21 34.57 -2.03
C HIS A 9 -12.65 34.07 -2.16
N ILE A 10 -12.95 32.83 -1.77
CA ILE A 10 -14.30 32.29 -1.79
C ILE A 10 -15.19 33.09 -0.83
N ILE A 11 -14.77 33.29 0.42
CA ILE A 11 -15.57 34.02 1.42
C ILE A 11 -15.86 35.46 0.97
N LYS A 12 -14.93 36.10 0.25
CA LYS A 12 -15.12 37.47 -0.26
C LYS A 12 -16.06 37.54 -1.47
N ASN A 13 -16.17 36.47 -2.26
CA ASN A 13 -16.91 36.45 -3.52
C ASN A 13 -18.16 35.56 -3.47
N THR A 14 -18.58 35.12 -2.29
CA THR A 14 -19.79 34.33 -2.09
C THR A 14 -20.56 34.89 -0.90
N ASP A 15 -21.88 34.70 -0.90
CA ASP A 15 -22.72 35.03 0.25
C ASP A 15 -23.27 33.74 0.89
N ILE A 16 -22.88 33.53 2.15
CA ILE A 16 -23.34 32.39 2.94
C ILE A 16 -24.87 32.40 3.13
N TYR A 17 -25.51 33.55 3.19
CA TYR A 17 -26.96 33.62 3.33
C TYR A 17 -27.66 33.07 2.09
N ASP A 18 -27.28 33.54 0.91
CA ASP A 18 -27.87 33.11 -0.36
C ASP A 18 -27.77 31.59 -0.57
N LEU A 19 -26.62 31.00 -0.19
CA LEU A 19 -26.45 29.55 -0.26
C LEU A 19 -27.40 28.81 0.70
N ILE A 20 -27.47 29.25 1.95
CA ILE A 20 -28.24 28.57 3.00
C ILE A 20 -29.74 28.74 2.74
N SER A 21 -30.18 29.94 2.32
CA SER A 21 -31.58 30.25 2.06
C SER A 21 -32.20 29.48 0.89
N LYS A 22 -31.37 28.89 0.00
CA LYS A 22 -31.85 27.99 -1.06
C LYS A 22 -32.55 26.73 -0.51
N ASN A 23 -32.10 26.23 0.63
CA ASN A 23 -32.56 24.96 1.19
C ASN A 23 -33.24 25.10 2.56
N ILE A 24 -33.11 26.26 3.20
CA ILE A 24 -33.59 26.50 4.57
C ILE A 24 -34.29 27.85 4.64
N ASN A 25 -35.49 27.87 5.20
CA ASN A 25 -36.17 29.12 5.49
C ASN A 25 -35.50 29.84 6.68
N LEU A 26 -34.82 30.95 6.41
CA LEU A 26 -34.15 31.78 7.40
C LEU A 26 -35.02 32.98 7.79
N LYS A 27 -35.13 33.24 9.09
CA LYS A 27 -35.81 34.42 9.65
C LYS A 27 -34.80 35.41 10.25
N PRO A 28 -35.03 36.73 10.14
CA PRO A 28 -34.13 37.72 10.72
C PRO A 28 -34.10 37.62 12.24
N LYS A 29 -32.90 37.69 12.81
CA LYS A 29 -32.61 37.68 14.26
C LYS A 29 -31.57 38.77 14.58
N GLY A 30 -31.90 40.01 14.24
CA GLY A 30 -31.03 41.19 14.34
C GLY A 30 -30.67 41.78 12.97
N ARG A 31 -29.79 42.79 12.95
CA ARG A 31 -29.46 43.55 11.73
C ARG A 31 -28.66 42.72 10.70
N ASP A 32 -27.70 41.90 11.16
CA ASP A 32 -26.79 41.12 10.30
C ASP A 32 -26.80 39.61 10.64
N SER A 33 -27.89 39.14 11.24
CA SER A 33 -28.01 37.78 11.79
C SER A 33 -29.36 37.17 11.47
N PHE A 34 -29.37 35.89 11.13
CA PHE A 34 -30.54 35.11 10.77
C PHE A 34 -30.58 33.81 11.55
N VAL A 35 -31.77 33.20 11.64
CA VAL A 35 -31.99 31.92 12.31
C VAL A 35 -32.93 31.03 11.49
N GLY A 36 -32.67 29.72 11.45
CA GLY A 36 -33.52 28.73 10.80
C GLY A 36 -33.36 27.35 11.41
N LEU A 37 -34.11 26.38 10.87
CA LEU A 37 -33.95 24.98 11.24
C LEU A 37 -32.62 24.45 10.68
N CYS A 38 -31.91 23.70 11.50
CA CYS A 38 -30.64 23.11 11.10
C CYS A 38 -30.89 21.88 10.21
N PRO A 39 -30.26 21.78 9.03
CA PRO A 39 -30.45 20.65 8.11
C PRO A 39 -29.63 19.41 8.54
N PHE A 40 -28.80 19.57 9.57
CA PHE A 40 -27.77 18.60 9.94
C PHE A 40 -28.14 17.71 11.12
N HIS A 41 -29.36 17.86 11.65
CA HIS A 41 -29.99 17.00 12.64
C HIS A 41 -31.50 17.18 12.53
N GLU A 42 -32.29 16.29 13.15
CA GLU A 42 -33.73 16.48 13.26
C GLU A 42 -34.02 17.67 14.19
N ASP A 43 -34.32 18.81 13.59
CA ASP A 43 -34.51 20.07 14.29
C ASP A 43 -35.98 20.52 14.24
N THR A 44 -36.59 20.66 15.41
CA THR A 44 -37.96 21.17 15.57
C THR A 44 -38.00 22.64 15.97
N ASN A 45 -36.87 23.22 16.42
CA ASN A 45 -36.79 24.58 16.93
C ASN A 45 -35.60 25.33 16.32
N PRO A 46 -35.79 26.45 15.60
CA PRO A 46 -34.72 27.13 14.86
C PRO A 46 -33.42 27.33 15.66
N SER A 47 -32.42 26.49 15.37
CA SER A 47 -31.17 26.43 16.11
C SER A 47 -29.94 26.85 15.28
N LEU A 48 -30.08 26.91 13.96
CA LEU A 48 -29.05 27.34 13.02
C LEU A 48 -29.03 28.86 12.95
N SER A 49 -27.98 29.49 13.44
CA SER A 49 -27.74 30.93 13.28
C SER A 49 -26.75 31.21 12.16
N VAL A 50 -27.05 32.20 11.32
CA VAL A 50 -26.19 32.64 10.21
C VAL A 50 -25.86 34.12 10.42
N SER A 51 -24.58 34.48 10.33
CA SER A 51 -24.13 35.87 10.46
C SER A 51 -23.56 36.36 9.13
N LEU A 52 -24.21 37.36 8.53
CA LEU A 52 -23.77 37.98 7.28
C LEU A 52 -22.42 38.69 7.46
N LYS A 53 -22.30 39.47 8.53
CA LYS A 53 -21.09 40.25 8.84
C LYS A 53 -19.85 39.36 9.01
N LYS A 54 -20.02 38.18 9.59
CA LYS A 54 -18.94 37.24 9.85
C LYS A 54 -18.77 36.19 8.74
N GLN A 55 -19.72 36.08 7.80
CA GLN A 55 -19.79 35.03 6.78
C GLN A 55 -19.63 33.61 7.38
N ILE A 56 -20.34 33.35 8.48
CA ILE A 56 -20.33 32.05 9.19
C ILE A 56 -21.73 31.61 9.58
N PHE A 57 -21.90 30.30 9.75
CA PHE A 57 -23.05 29.70 10.41
C PHE A 57 -22.62 28.99 11.71
N LYS A 58 -23.56 28.84 12.64
CA LYS A 58 -23.42 28.00 13.83
C LYS A 58 -24.79 27.48 14.26
N CYS A 59 -24.90 26.17 14.40
CA CYS A 59 -26.03 25.54 15.05
C CYS A 59 -25.78 25.46 16.55
N PHE A 60 -26.67 26.02 17.38
CA PHE A 60 -26.52 25.99 18.84
C PHE A 60 -26.96 24.68 19.48
N SER A 61 -27.70 23.83 18.77
CA SER A 61 -28.08 22.49 19.22
C SER A 61 -27.00 21.45 18.91
N CYS A 62 -26.68 21.21 17.63
CA CYS A 62 -25.71 20.20 17.22
C CYS A 62 -24.26 20.71 17.09
N GLN A 63 -24.00 21.97 17.44
CA GLN A 63 -22.68 22.63 17.47
C GLN A 63 -21.92 22.72 16.12
N LYS A 64 -22.47 22.21 15.02
CA LYS A 64 -21.90 22.39 13.67
C LYS A 64 -21.78 23.87 13.34
N SER A 65 -20.62 24.29 12.87
CA SER A 65 -20.33 25.69 12.54
C SER A 65 -19.24 25.80 11.49
N GLY A 66 -19.11 26.98 10.88
CA GLY A 66 -18.06 27.27 9.91
C GLY A 66 -18.49 28.31 8.89
N ASN A 67 -17.69 28.46 7.84
CA ASN A 67 -18.01 29.34 6.70
C ASN A 67 -18.85 28.60 5.65
N ILE A 68 -19.08 29.25 4.50
CA ILE A 68 -19.82 28.70 3.36
C ILE A 68 -19.25 27.36 2.85
N ILE A 69 -17.92 27.18 2.88
CA ILE A 69 -17.26 25.94 2.45
C ILE A 69 -17.63 24.81 3.42
N ASN A 70 -17.52 25.07 4.72
CA ASN A 70 -17.92 24.10 5.74
C ASN A 70 -19.41 23.72 5.63
N PHE A 71 -20.27 24.67 5.28
CA PHE A 71 -21.70 24.42 5.09
C PHE A 71 -21.96 23.48 3.90
N VAL A 72 -21.34 23.74 2.74
CA VAL A 72 -21.42 22.87 1.55
C VAL A 72 -20.88 21.48 1.85
N MET A 73 -19.72 21.38 2.50
CA MET A 73 -19.13 20.09 2.90
C MET A 73 -20.11 19.27 3.75
N LEU A 74 -20.76 19.89 4.73
CA LEU A 74 -21.70 19.21 5.62
C LEU A 74 -23.03 18.88 4.94
N LEU A 75 -23.54 19.76 4.08
CA LEU A 75 -24.85 19.60 3.45
C LEU A 75 -24.81 18.55 2.33
N GLN A 76 -23.79 18.62 1.48
CA GLN A 76 -23.65 17.75 0.30
C GLN A 76 -22.77 16.53 0.59
N ASN A 77 -22.29 16.39 1.83
CA ASN A 77 -21.34 15.35 2.24
C ASN A 77 -20.07 15.33 1.35
N LEU A 78 -19.60 16.52 0.98
CA LEU A 78 -18.43 16.74 0.14
C LEU A 78 -17.18 16.96 0.98
N ASN A 79 -16.03 16.53 0.45
CA ASN A 79 -14.73 16.90 0.98
C ASN A 79 -14.40 18.38 0.65
N PHE A 80 -13.26 18.87 1.15
CA PHE A 80 -12.88 20.27 0.98
C PHE A 80 -12.72 20.66 -0.50
N LEU A 81 -12.02 19.87 -1.33
CA LEU A 81 -11.81 20.18 -2.74
C LEU A 81 -13.09 20.06 -3.57
N GLU A 82 -13.90 19.04 -3.31
CA GLU A 82 -15.22 18.91 -3.92
C GLU A 82 -16.11 20.10 -3.60
N ALA A 83 -16.07 20.60 -2.36
CA ALA A 83 -16.77 21.82 -1.97
C ALA A 83 -16.19 23.06 -2.66
N LEU A 84 -14.87 23.14 -2.88
CA LEU A 84 -14.26 24.22 -3.68
C LEU A 84 -14.73 24.17 -5.13
N GLN A 85 -14.77 22.98 -5.76
CA GLN A 85 -15.22 22.80 -7.14
C GLN A 85 -16.71 23.08 -7.31
N PHE A 86 -17.52 22.66 -6.33
CA PHE A 86 -18.95 22.98 -6.28
C PHE A 86 -19.14 24.49 -6.24
N LEU A 87 -18.45 25.18 -5.32
CA LEU A 87 -18.55 26.64 -5.19
C LEU A 87 -17.96 27.39 -6.39
N ASP A 88 -16.88 26.90 -6.98
CA ASP A 88 -16.26 27.48 -8.18
C ASP A 88 -17.21 27.42 -9.38
N LYS A 89 -17.94 26.31 -9.55
CA LYS A 89 -18.97 26.16 -10.59
C LYS A 89 -20.22 26.98 -10.29
N GLU A 90 -20.74 26.88 -9.07
CA GLU A 90 -21.98 27.52 -8.65
C GLU A 90 -21.88 29.05 -8.66
N TYR A 91 -20.72 29.60 -8.28
CA TYR A 91 -20.47 31.04 -8.22
C TYR A 91 -19.52 31.56 -9.30
N ASN A 92 -19.10 30.71 -10.25
CA ASN A 92 -18.19 31.05 -11.35
C ASN A 92 -16.91 31.81 -10.89
N LEU A 93 -16.24 31.27 -9.86
CA LEU A 93 -15.13 31.95 -9.17
C LEU A 93 -13.80 31.91 -9.94
N LYS A 94 -13.70 31.10 -11.01
CA LYS A 94 -12.51 30.94 -11.86
C LYS A 94 -11.25 30.61 -11.05
N LEU A 95 -11.39 29.75 -10.05
CA LEU A 95 -10.28 29.35 -9.21
C LEU A 95 -9.20 28.64 -10.06
N LYS A 96 -8.02 29.25 -10.20
CA LYS A 96 -6.83 28.58 -10.76
C LYS A 96 -6.24 27.64 -9.71
N LEU A 97 -6.86 26.48 -9.58
CA LEU A 97 -6.44 25.40 -8.69
C LEU A 97 -5.21 24.70 -9.29
N ASN A 98 -4.02 25.31 -9.17
CA ASN A 98 -2.76 24.63 -9.47
C ASN A 98 -2.47 23.60 -8.38
N TYR A 99 -3.14 22.46 -8.43
CA TYR A 99 -2.73 21.28 -7.67
C TYR A 99 -2.00 20.34 -8.62
N THR A 100 -0.77 19.96 -8.24
CA THR A 100 -0.26 18.63 -8.56
C THR A 100 -1.38 17.64 -8.26
N THR A 101 -1.94 17.07 -9.31
CA THR A 101 -3.04 16.11 -9.30
C THR A 101 -2.65 14.87 -8.48
N LYS A 102 -2.83 14.89 -7.17
CA LYS A 102 -3.12 13.67 -6.42
C LYS A 102 -4.60 13.45 -6.55
N LEU A 103 -4.98 12.47 -7.36
CA LEU A 103 -6.34 11.92 -7.42
C LEU A 103 -6.79 11.67 -5.97
N GLU A 104 -7.80 12.41 -5.49
CA GLU A 104 -8.42 12.09 -4.21
C GLU A 104 -9.03 10.69 -4.33
N LYS A 105 -8.74 9.84 -3.35
CA LYS A 105 -9.26 8.47 -3.33
C LYS A 105 -10.76 8.57 -3.08
N ASN A 106 -11.56 8.13 -4.05
CA ASN A 106 -13.00 7.98 -3.87
C ASN A 106 -13.26 6.83 -2.90
N TYR A 107 -13.63 7.17 -1.68
CA TYR A 107 -13.96 6.19 -0.65
C TYR A 107 -15.37 5.65 -0.86
N SER A 108 -15.55 4.34 -0.71
CA SER A 108 -16.86 3.72 -0.65
C SER A 108 -17.64 4.17 0.60
N LYS A 109 -18.94 3.87 0.63
CA LYS A 109 -19.78 4.16 1.81
C LYS A 109 -19.24 3.48 3.08
N ASP A 110 -18.81 2.23 2.96
CA ASP A 110 -18.27 1.45 4.08
C ASP A 110 -16.91 1.99 4.52
N GLU A 111 -16.07 2.40 3.57
CA GLU A 111 -14.79 3.05 3.87
C GLU A 111 -14.99 4.37 4.62
N LEU A 112 -15.93 5.21 4.19
CA LEU A 112 -16.27 6.46 4.89
C LEU A 112 -16.80 6.19 6.31
N GLN A 113 -17.60 5.14 6.48
CA GLN A 113 -18.09 4.74 7.79
C GLN A 113 -16.95 4.25 8.69
N ALA A 114 -16.04 3.42 8.17
CA ALA A 114 -14.87 2.93 8.88
C ALA A 114 -13.92 4.08 9.29
N LEU A 115 -13.61 5.00 8.38
CA LEU A 115 -12.79 6.19 8.67
C LEU A 115 -13.40 7.02 9.82
N ARG A 116 -14.71 7.25 9.81
CA ARG A 116 -15.39 7.96 10.90
C ARG A 116 -15.34 7.17 12.21
N ALA A 117 -15.49 5.85 12.16
CA ALA A 117 -15.41 5.00 13.34
C ALA A 117 -14.00 5.01 13.94
N PHE A 118 -12.96 5.00 13.10
CA PHE A 118 -11.57 5.09 13.53
C PHE A 118 -11.27 6.40 14.27
N GLU A 119 -11.74 7.55 13.77
CA GLU A 119 -11.56 8.83 14.47
C GLU A 119 -12.26 8.86 15.86
N ASN A 120 -13.43 8.22 15.98
CA ASN A 120 -14.09 8.06 17.27
C ASN A 120 -13.32 7.11 18.20
N ALA A 121 -12.83 5.99 17.67
CA ALA A 121 -12.04 5.02 18.41
C ALA A 121 -10.74 5.64 18.96
N VAL A 122 -10.04 6.46 18.18
CA VAL A 122 -8.89 7.26 18.64
C VAL A 122 -9.24 8.05 19.88
N SER A 123 -10.35 8.79 19.84
CA SER A 123 -10.78 9.65 20.96
C SER A 123 -11.06 8.81 22.22
N ILE A 124 -11.75 7.67 22.06
CA ILE A 124 -12.06 6.74 23.15
C ILE A 124 -10.78 6.18 23.76
N TYR A 125 -9.87 5.64 22.93
CA TYR A 125 -8.65 5.00 23.40
C TYR A 125 -7.68 5.99 24.06
N LEU A 126 -7.59 7.21 23.51
CA LEU A 126 -6.77 8.28 24.07
C LEU A 126 -7.27 8.69 25.46
N VAL A 127 -8.58 8.90 25.62
CA VAL A 127 -9.18 9.25 26.92
C VAL A 127 -8.94 8.16 27.95
N GLU A 128 -9.08 6.88 27.58
CA GLU A 128 -8.77 5.76 28.47
C GLU A 128 -7.30 5.79 28.93
N LEU A 129 -6.36 6.00 28.00
CA LEU A 129 -4.95 6.07 28.36
C LEU A 129 -4.63 7.28 29.25
N ILE A 130 -5.17 8.47 28.93
CA ILE A 130 -4.97 9.67 29.75
C ILE A 130 -5.50 9.47 31.17
N LYS A 131 -6.66 8.82 31.32
CA LYS A 131 -7.23 8.48 32.63
C LYS A 131 -6.28 7.58 33.41
N ILE A 132 -5.80 6.48 32.82
CA ILE A 132 -4.88 5.54 33.47
C ILE A 132 -3.57 6.25 33.84
N PHE A 133 -3.02 7.06 32.93
CA PHE A 133 -1.80 7.81 33.15
C PHE A 133 -1.94 8.80 34.31
N SER A 134 -3.05 9.52 34.38
CA SER A 134 -3.35 10.48 35.45
C SER A 134 -3.52 9.80 36.81
N LEU A 135 -4.23 8.67 36.87
CA LEU A 135 -4.35 7.87 38.09
C LEU A 135 -3.00 7.30 38.54
N GLY A 136 -2.14 6.90 37.59
CA GLY A 136 -0.79 6.41 37.87
C GLY A 136 0.11 7.47 38.52
N GLN A 137 0.02 8.73 38.06
CA GLN A 137 0.74 9.85 38.68
C GLN A 137 0.31 10.12 40.13
N GLN A 138 -0.94 9.80 40.46
CA GLN A 138 -1.50 9.93 41.80
C GLN A 138 -1.30 8.66 42.66
N ASN A 139 -0.60 7.64 42.14
CA ASN A 139 -0.44 6.31 42.76
C ASN A 139 -1.78 5.58 43.05
N LEU A 140 -2.83 5.85 42.27
CA LEU A 140 -4.19 5.32 42.48
C LEU A 140 -4.52 4.06 41.65
N ILE A 141 -3.56 3.51 40.89
CA ILE A 141 -3.77 2.35 40.01
C ILE A 141 -3.26 1.02 40.59
N ILE A 142 -2.80 1.02 41.85
CA ILE A 142 -2.09 -0.12 42.47
C ILE A 142 -2.93 -1.41 42.44
N GLU A 143 -4.25 -1.30 42.51
CA GLU A 143 -5.17 -2.45 42.51
C GLU A 143 -5.40 -3.08 41.14
N ASN A 144 -5.01 -2.43 40.04
CA ASN A 144 -5.13 -2.98 38.69
C ASN A 144 -3.73 -3.26 38.10
N PRO A 145 -3.26 -4.53 38.12
CA PRO A 145 -1.90 -4.90 37.69
C PRO A 145 -1.58 -4.48 36.26
N ILE A 146 -2.55 -4.54 35.34
CA ILE A 146 -2.36 -4.16 33.93
C ILE A 146 -2.11 -2.65 33.83
N PHE A 147 -2.87 -1.85 34.57
CA PHE A 147 -2.70 -0.39 34.56
C PHE A 147 -1.37 0.02 35.18
N PHE A 148 -0.99 -0.61 36.30
CA PHE A 148 0.30 -0.38 36.93
C PHE A 148 1.47 -0.72 35.99
N GLN A 149 1.41 -1.87 35.31
CA GLN A 149 2.41 -2.27 34.32
C GLN A 149 2.47 -1.29 33.14
N LEU A 150 1.31 -0.87 32.61
CA LEU A 150 1.21 0.12 31.54
C LEU A 150 1.84 1.45 31.92
N PHE A 151 1.49 1.98 33.09
CA PHE A 151 2.05 3.25 33.57
C PHE A 151 3.56 3.16 33.74
N ASN A 152 4.08 2.11 34.37
CA ASN A 152 5.52 1.92 34.55
C ASN A 152 6.26 1.75 33.22
N PHE A 153 5.66 1.05 32.26
CA PHE A 153 6.21 0.88 30.93
C PHE A 153 6.32 2.21 30.16
N LEU A 154 5.32 3.08 30.27
CA LEU A 154 5.36 4.42 29.67
C LEU A 154 6.36 5.33 30.39
N LYS A 155 6.39 5.27 31.72
CA LYS A 155 7.32 6.04 32.56
C LYS A 155 8.77 5.67 32.28
N SER A 156 9.10 4.39 32.18
CA SER A 156 10.47 3.92 31.92
C SER A 156 11.00 4.34 30.54
N ARG A 157 10.11 4.62 29.59
CA ARG A 157 10.45 5.15 28.24
C ARG A 157 10.37 6.68 28.14
N GLY A 158 10.10 7.37 29.24
CA GLY A 158 9.92 8.82 29.25
C GLY A 158 8.75 9.30 28.38
N ILE A 159 7.68 8.50 28.26
CA ILE A 159 6.49 8.88 27.51
C ILE A 159 5.63 9.80 28.37
N THR A 160 5.57 11.07 27.98
CA THR A 160 4.80 12.12 28.67
C THR A 160 3.36 12.19 28.14
N ARG A 161 2.50 12.92 28.86
CA ARG A 161 1.15 13.24 28.40
C ARG A 161 1.15 13.97 27.05
N GLU A 162 2.09 14.88 26.85
CA GLU A 162 2.25 15.59 25.57
C GLU A 162 2.54 14.62 24.42
N ILE A 163 3.40 13.64 24.63
CA ILE A 163 3.72 12.60 23.62
C ILE A 163 2.49 11.73 23.35
N ILE A 164 1.77 11.33 24.41
CA ILE A 164 0.51 10.56 24.29
C ILE A 164 -0.48 11.32 23.41
N GLU A 165 -0.70 12.60 23.67
CA GLU A 165 -1.62 13.45 22.90
C GLU A 165 -1.11 13.68 21.47
N LYS A 166 0.19 13.96 21.30
CA LYS A 166 0.84 14.21 20.00
C LYS A 166 0.68 13.05 19.03
N PHE A 167 0.96 11.84 19.49
CA PHE A 167 0.88 10.62 18.69
C PHE A 167 -0.48 9.91 18.83
N LYS A 168 -1.43 10.52 19.55
CA LYS A 168 -2.77 9.99 19.81
C LYS A 168 -2.72 8.56 20.36
N ILE A 169 -1.73 8.27 21.21
CA ILE A 169 -1.54 6.93 21.78
C ILE A 169 -2.73 6.64 22.69
N GLY A 170 -3.30 5.46 22.56
CA GLY A 170 -4.46 5.04 23.33
C GLY A 170 -4.22 3.73 24.09
N PHE A 171 -5.21 3.34 24.88
CA PHE A 171 -5.25 2.02 25.52
C PHE A 171 -6.64 1.44 25.42
N VAL A 172 -6.71 0.13 25.17
CA VAL A 172 -7.98 -0.59 25.08
C VAL A 172 -8.10 -1.54 26.25
N PRO A 173 -8.99 -1.31 27.23
CA PRO A 173 -9.24 -2.25 28.31
C PRO A 173 -10.04 -3.47 27.83
N THR A 174 -10.07 -4.54 28.62
CA THR A 174 -10.92 -5.72 28.35
C THR A 174 -12.39 -5.31 28.13
N ASN A 175 -12.91 -4.41 28.96
CA ASN A 175 -14.29 -3.92 28.88
C ASN A 175 -14.36 -2.60 28.10
N SER A 176 -13.83 -2.60 26.87
CA SER A 176 -13.85 -1.42 25.99
C SER A 176 -15.29 -0.91 25.79
N ILE A 177 -15.49 0.38 26.00
CA ILE A 177 -16.78 1.05 25.79
C ILE A 177 -17.09 1.27 24.30
N LEU A 178 -16.15 0.97 23.40
CA LEU A 178 -16.27 1.18 21.95
C LEU A 178 -17.59 0.64 21.38
N LYS A 179 -17.93 -0.62 21.67
CA LYS A 179 -19.15 -1.26 21.15
C LYS A 179 -20.40 -0.47 21.57
N LYS A 180 -20.48 -0.06 22.84
CA LYS A 180 -21.60 0.71 23.38
C LYS A 180 -21.77 2.05 22.66
N PHE A 181 -20.68 2.74 22.40
CA PHE A 181 -20.71 4.06 21.76
C PHE A 181 -20.94 4.00 20.25
N LEU A 182 -20.37 3.03 19.56
CA LEU A 182 -20.42 2.99 18.08
C LEU A 182 -21.57 2.13 17.54
N ILE A 183 -21.82 0.97 18.17
CA ILE A 183 -22.80 -0.01 17.66
C ILE A 183 -24.14 0.12 18.37
N ASP A 184 -24.17 0.09 19.71
CA ASP A 184 -25.46 0.10 20.44
C ASP A 184 -26.22 1.42 20.26
N SER A 185 -25.48 2.50 19.94
CA SER A 185 -26.04 3.80 19.58
C SER A 185 -26.51 3.89 18.11
N LYS A 186 -26.40 2.80 17.34
CA LYS A 186 -26.80 2.66 15.93
C LYS A 186 -26.17 3.67 14.95
N PHE A 187 -25.00 4.21 15.29
CA PHE A 187 -24.26 5.14 14.42
C PHE A 187 -23.44 4.42 13.35
N PHE A 188 -23.00 3.19 13.63
CA PHE A 188 -22.10 2.43 12.77
C PHE A 188 -22.61 1.00 12.56
N ASP A 189 -22.35 0.46 11.38
CA ASP A 189 -22.64 -0.94 11.05
C ASP A 189 -21.56 -1.84 11.66
N GLY A 190 -21.98 -2.82 12.46
CA GLY A 190 -21.08 -3.77 13.11
C GLY A 190 -20.29 -4.61 12.11
N GLU A 191 -20.88 -4.98 10.98
CA GLU A 191 -20.21 -5.78 9.95
C GLU A 191 -19.07 -4.99 9.31
N VAL A 192 -19.30 -3.72 9.00
CA VAL A 192 -18.26 -2.81 8.52
C VAL A 192 -17.12 -2.72 9.55
N LEU A 193 -17.43 -2.48 10.83
CA LEU A 193 -16.37 -2.36 11.84
C LEU A 193 -15.57 -3.67 12.05
N MET A 194 -16.17 -4.83 11.81
CA MET A 194 -15.46 -6.11 11.79
C MET A 194 -14.52 -6.23 10.58
N ASN A 195 -15.02 -5.90 9.38
CA ASN A 195 -14.25 -5.96 8.13
C ASN A 195 -13.00 -5.07 8.13
N TYR A 196 -13.04 -3.96 8.87
CA TYR A 196 -11.92 -3.03 9.02
C TYR A 196 -11.09 -3.23 10.30
N SER A 197 -11.23 -4.38 10.97
CA SER A 197 -10.45 -4.77 12.16
C SER A 197 -10.59 -3.81 13.35
N LEU A 198 -11.77 -3.22 13.55
CA LEU A 198 -12.10 -2.46 14.75
C LEU A 198 -12.87 -3.31 15.76
N LEU A 199 -13.67 -4.27 15.26
CA LEU A 199 -14.34 -5.29 16.07
C LEU A 199 -13.90 -6.71 15.67
N THR A 200 -13.98 -7.62 16.62
CA THR A 200 -13.88 -9.07 16.40
C THR A 200 -15.23 -9.63 15.96
N VAL A 201 -15.25 -10.88 15.47
CA VAL A 201 -16.48 -11.62 15.12
C VAL A 201 -17.49 -11.73 16.27
N ASN A 202 -17.01 -11.68 17.52
CA ASN A 202 -17.85 -11.69 18.71
C ASN A 202 -18.36 -10.29 19.10
N GLY A 203 -18.05 -9.27 18.29
CA GLY A 203 -18.39 -7.87 18.55
C GLY A 203 -17.57 -7.20 19.65
N ASN A 204 -16.52 -7.86 20.15
CA ASN A 204 -15.57 -7.24 21.08
C ASN A 204 -14.59 -6.34 20.34
N ASP A 205 -14.01 -5.37 21.03
CA ASP A 205 -12.94 -4.53 20.50
C ASP A 205 -11.74 -5.37 20.05
N PHE A 206 -11.23 -5.13 18.85
CA PHE A 206 -10.15 -5.92 18.25
C PHE A 206 -8.82 -5.79 19.00
N PHE A 207 -8.57 -4.66 19.68
CA PHE A 207 -7.26 -4.36 20.29
C PHE A 207 -7.24 -4.50 21.81
N GLN A 208 -8.17 -5.25 22.40
CA GLN A 208 -8.26 -5.44 23.85
C GLN A 208 -6.90 -5.74 24.53
N LYS A 209 -6.70 -5.09 25.68
CA LYS A 209 -5.53 -5.18 26.58
C LYS A 209 -4.22 -4.66 25.97
N ARG A 210 -4.29 -3.76 24.97
CA ARG A 210 -3.11 -3.25 24.26
C ARG A 210 -2.98 -1.74 24.38
N LEU A 211 -1.72 -1.28 24.39
CA LEU A 211 -1.37 0.09 24.04
C LEU A 211 -1.53 0.24 22.52
N VAL A 212 -2.29 1.23 22.07
CA VAL A 212 -2.70 1.36 20.67
C VAL A 212 -2.10 2.61 20.02
N PHE A 213 -1.56 2.43 18.82
CA PHE A 213 -1.03 3.47 17.95
C PHE A 213 -1.94 3.60 16.73
N PRO A 214 -2.59 4.76 16.51
CA PRO A 214 -3.32 5.04 15.29
C PRO A 214 -2.39 5.08 14.09
N ILE A 215 -2.83 4.50 12.97
CA ILE A 215 -2.07 4.48 11.72
C ILE A 215 -2.78 5.38 10.72
N GLU A 216 -2.08 6.40 10.26
CA GLU A 216 -2.59 7.39 9.30
C GLU A 216 -2.13 7.06 7.87
N ASN A 217 -3.00 7.30 6.89
CA ASN A 217 -2.63 7.27 5.48
C ASN A 217 -1.89 8.57 5.07
N PHE A 218 -1.54 8.69 3.79
CA PHE A 218 -0.85 9.89 3.27
C PHE A 218 -1.67 11.19 3.38
N GLU A 219 -3.00 11.10 3.53
CA GLU A 219 -3.89 12.25 3.75
C GLU A 219 -3.96 12.65 5.24
N GLY A 220 -3.37 11.86 6.14
CA GLY A 220 -3.47 12.05 7.59
C GLY A 220 -4.77 11.51 8.20
N LYS A 221 -5.54 10.70 7.47
CA LYS A 221 -6.75 10.03 8.00
C LYS A 221 -6.34 8.73 8.67
N VAL A 222 -6.90 8.44 9.85
CA VAL A 222 -6.67 7.15 10.52
C VAL A 222 -7.35 6.04 9.72
N VAL A 223 -6.57 5.03 9.32
CA VAL A 223 -7.02 3.90 8.49
C VAL A 223 -6.91 2.54 9.19
N GLY A 224 -6.38 2.53 10.40
CA GLY A 224 -6.22 1.34 11.21
C GLY A 224 -5.37 1.62 12.45
N PHE A 225 -4.99 0.56 13.14
CA PHE A 225 -4.25 0.65 14.40
C PHE A 225 -3.18 -0.43 14.51
N SER A 226 -2.21 -0.19 15.38
CA SER A 226 -1.31 -1.22 15.92
C SER A 226 -1.42 -1.26 17.43
N GLY A 227 -1.73 -2.43 17.98
CA GLY A 227 -1.82 -2.68 19.41
C GLY A 227 -0.61 -3.46 19.93
N ARG A 228 0.17 -2.87 20.83
CA ARG A 228 1.25 -3.53 21.57
C ARG A 228 0.72 -4.19 22.85
N CYS A 229 1.00 -5.48 22.99
CA CYS A 229 0.84 -6.16 24.26
C CYS A 229 2.02 -5.85 25.19
N LEU A 230 1.74 -5.65 26.47
CA LEU A 230 2.76 -5.39 27.49
C LEU A 230 3.17 -6.63 28.26
N ASP A 231 2.29 -7.63 28.31
CA ASP A 231 2.53 -8.93 28.91
C ASP A 231 2.07 -10.02 27.95
N ASP A 232 3.05 -10.70 27.38
CA ASP A 232 2.92 -11.79 26.44
C ASP A 232 2.15 -13.00 27.01
N LYS A 233 1.95 -13.08 28.34
CA LYS A 233 1.08 -14.07 28.99
C LYS A 233 -0.40 -13.64 28.99
N ILE A 234 -0.67 -12.33 28.86
CA ILE A 234 -2.02 -11.74 28.90
C ILE A 234 -2.59 -11.55 27.50
N CYS A 235 -1.77 -11.15 26.53
CA CYS A 235 -2.17 -11.03 25.13
C CYS A 235 -1.04 -11.44 24.16
N GLN A 236 -1.42 -12.09 23.06
CA GLN A 236 -0.53 -12.43 21.95
C GLN A 236 -1.20 -12.03 20.65
N PRO A 237 -0.43 -11.64 19.60
CA PRO A 237 1.02 -11.45 19.54
C PRO A 237 1.52 -10.19 20.29
N LYS A 238 2.84 -10.00 20.46
CA LYS A 238 3.44 -8.75 21.01
C LYS A 238 2.95 -7.49 20.30
N TYR A 239 2.86 -7.51 18.97
CA TYR A 239 2.24 -6.45 18.16
C TYR A 239 1.14 -7.02 17.28
N LEU A 240 -0.09 -6.50 17.43
CA LEU A 240 -1.25 -6.84 16.62
C LEU A 240 -1.59 -5.63 15.75
N ASN A 241 -1.54 -5.77 14.44
CA ASN A 241 -1.95 -4.70 13.51
C ASN A 241 -3.36 -4.97 13.00
N SER A 242 -4.07 -3.93 12.57
CA SER A 242 -5.23 -4.11 11.70
C SER A 242 -4.90 -5.08 10.55
N SER A 243 -5.84 -5.95 10.20
CA SER A 243 -5.67 -6.84 9.04
C SER A 243 -5.67 -6.02 7.75
N SER A 244 -4.98 -6.52 6.72
CA SER A 244 -4.96 -5.86 5.41
C SER A 244 -6.38 -5.73 4.86
N ASN A 245 -6.74 -4.53 4.42
CA ASN A 245 -8.05 -4.20 3.85
C ASN A 245 -7.90 -3.03 2.86
N SER A 246 -9.00 -2.51 2.32
CA SER A 246 -8.95 -1.45 1.29
C SER A 246 -8.43 -0.09 1.81
N LEU A 247 -8.46 0.15 3.13
CA LEU A 247 -7.94 1.35 3.78
C LEU A 247 -6.53 1.17 4.33
N PHE A 248 -6.21 -0.02 4.86
CA PHE A 248 -4.94 -0.32 5.50
C PHE A 248 -4.18 -1.43 4.77
N SER A 249 -2.98 -1.08 4.29
CA SER A 249 -1.99 -2.04 3.84
C SER A 249 -0.61 -1.66 4.35
N LYS A 250 0.08 -2.60 5.01
CA LYS A 250 1.47 -2.42 5.43
C LYS A 250 2.42 -2.20 4.26
N THR A 251 2.07 -2.65 3.06
CA THR A 251 2.92 -2.50 1.88
C THR A 251 2.90 -1.09 1.31
N GLU A 252 2.02 -0.21 1.80
CA GLU A 252 1.79 1.14 1.26
C GLU A 252 1.78 2.22 2.35
N ILE A 253 2.17 1.89 3.58
CA ILE A 253 2.06 2.78 4.74
C ILE A 253 3.36 2.78 5.54
N LEU A 254 3.83 3.98 5.84
CA LEU A 254 4.87 4.25 6.82
C LEU A 254 4.23 4.97 8.01
N TYR A 255 4.41 4.45 9.23
CA TYR A 255 3.88 5.10 10.43
C TYR A 255 4.46 6.51 10.56
N ASN A 256 3.65 7.46 11.01
CA ASN A 256 4.00 8.87 11.20
C ASN A 256 4.33 9.66 9.91
N TYR A 257 4.17 9.07 8.71
CA TYR A 257 4.51 9.75 7.45
C TYR A 257 3.83 11.10 7.27
N ALA A 258 2.51 11.18 7.51
CA ALA A 258 1.76 12.43 7.38
C ALA A 258 2.27 13.56 8.29
N ASN A 259 2.79 13.23 9.49
CA ASN A 259 3.43 14.20 10.38
C ASN A 259 4.85 14.54 9.95
N ALA A 260 5.63 13.52 9.56
CA ALA A 260 7.03 13.68 9.17
C ALA A 260 7.20 14.64 7.99
N ILE A 261 6.26 14.65 7.05
CA ILE A 261 6.32 15.53 5.88
C ILE A 261 5.76 16.94 6.09
N LYS A 262 5.13 17.25 7.24
CA LYS A 262 4.42 18.54 7.45
C LYS A 262 5.31 19.76 7.25
N GLN A 263 6.59 19.64 7.60
CA GLN A 263 7.56 20.72 7.48
C GLN A 263 8.32 20.72 6.15
N ASN A 264 7.89 19.91 5.17
CA ASN A 264 8.57 19.71 3.88
C ASN A 264 10.08 19.45 4.05
N PRO A 265 10.47 18.44 4.85
CA PRO A 265 11.88 18.17 5.07
C PRO A 265 12.54 17.69 3.78
N LYS A 266 13.85 17.90 3.66
CA LYS A 266 14.64 17.31 2.55
C LYS A 266 15.02 15.85 2.80
N GLU A 267 14.95 15.42 4.04
CA GLU A 267 15.37 14.10 4.50
C GLU A 267 14.24 13.42 5.29
N ILE A 268 14.13 12.10 5.21
CA ILE A 268 13.24 11.27 6.03
C ILE A 268 14.07 10.18 6.71
N ILE A 269 13.87 10.03 8.02
CA ILE A 269 14.50 8.96 8.79
C ILE A 269 13.54 7.77 8.84
N ILE A 270 14.00 6.59 8.45
CA ILE A 270 13.22 5.35 8.51
C ILE A 270 13.75 4.49 9.66
N THR A 271 12.86 4.12 10.57
CA THR A 271 13.11 3.25 11.72
C THR A 271 12.28 1.96 11.63
N GLU A 272 12.47 1.04 12.58
CA GLU A 272 11.71 -0.20 12.64
C GLU A 272 10.34 -0.02 13.31
N GLY A 273 10.31 0.65 14.46
CA GLY A 273 9.17 0.69 15.35
C GLY A 273 8.65 2.08 15.72
N PHE A 274 7.49 2.07 16.38
CA PHE A 274 6.80 3.27 16.85
C PHE A 274 7.62 4.06 17.89
N PHE A 275 8.33 3.35 18.78
CA PHE A 275 9.11 3.99 19.85
C PHE A 275 10.37 4.67 19.32
N ASP A 276 10.98 4.16 18.26
CA ASP A 276 12.12 4.81 17.60
C ASP A 276 11.71 6.18 17.03
N VAL A 277 10.55 6.23 16.36
CA VAL A 277 9.96 7.50 15.88
C VAL A 277 9.74 8.47 17.03
N ILE A 278 9.24 7.99 18.16
CA ILE A 278 9.04 8.81 19.36
C ILE A 278 10.39 9.24 19.96
N ALA A 279 11.43 8.41 19.93
CA ALA A 279 12.77 8.78 20.37
C ALA A 279 13.37 9.90 19.53
N PHE A 280 13.28 9.83 18.20
CA PHE A 280 13.66 10.95 17.34
C PHE A 280 12.84 12.21 17.63
N TYR A 281 11.52 12.08 17.85
CA TYR A 281 10.68 13.21 18.23
C TYR A 281 11.10 13.85 19.57
N LYS A 282 11.39 13.03 20.59
CA LYS A 282 11.92 13.48 21.89
C LYS A 282 13.26 14.21 21.72
N ALA A 283 14.05 13.84 20.71
CA ALA A 283 15.30 14.52 20.35
C ALA A 283 15.13 15.76 19.46
N GLY A 284 13.88 16.21 19.22
CA GLY A 284 13.58 17.37 18.39
C GLY A 284 13.53 17.09 16.88
N ILE A 285 13.68 15.83 16.47
CA ILE A 285 13.73 15.40 15.07
C ILE A 285 12.34 14.87 14.67
N GLN A 286 11.63 15.61 13.83
CA GLN A 286 10.21 15.35 13.56
C GLN A 286 9.94 14.54 12.28
N ASN A 287 10.96 14.36 11.45
CA ASN A 287 10.89 13.73 10.12
C ASN A 287 11.19 12.21 10.15
N ALA A 288 10.89 11.54 11.25
CA ALA A 288 11.05 10.09 11.41
C ALA A 288 9.74 9.32 11.12
N VAL A 289 9.87 8.17 10.46
CA VAL A 289 8.79 7.24 10.10
C VAL A 289 9.19 5.80 10.39
N ALA A 290 8.23 4.89 10.55
CA ALA A 290 8.52 3.47 10.82
C ALA A 290 7.90 2.49 9.81
N LEU A 291 8.63 1.40 9.54
CA LEU A 291 8.22 0.31 8.63
C LEU A 291 7.20 -0.67 9.24
N MET A 292 7.06 -0.71 10.57
CA MET A 292 6.11 -1.59 11.26
C MET A 292 6.31 -3.08 10.95
N GLY A 293 7.58 -3.51 10.84
CA GLY A 293 7.96 -4.89 10.56
C GLY A 293 7.67 -5.34 9.11
N THR A 294 7.65 -4.41 8.16
CA THR A 294 7.57 -4.71 6.73
C THR A 294 8.85 -4.36 6.00
N THR A 295 9.12 -5.04 4.89
CA THR A 295 10.21 -4.67 3.98
C THR A 295 9.77 -3.51 3.07
N LEU A 296 10.68 -2.60 2.72
CA LEU A 296 10.38 -1.56 1.72
C LEU A 296 9.82 -2.16 0.42
N THR A 297 8.78 -1.51 -0.09
CA THR A 297 8.07 -1.88 -1.31
C THR A 297 8.23 -0.76 -2.34
N LYS A 298 7.84 -1.02 -3.60
CA LYS A 298 7.79 0.02 -4.63
C LYS A 298 6.90 1.20 -4.21
N LYS A 299 5.80 0.94 -3.51
CA LYS A 299 4.87 1.98 -3.01
C LYS A 299 5.55 2.85 -1.95
N HIS A 300 6.32 2.26 -1.04
CA HIS A 300 7.15 3.04 -0.12
C HIS A 300 8.18 3.88 -0.87
N CYS A 301 8.85 3.35 -1.90
CA CYS A 301 9.77 4.13 -2.72
C CYS A 301 9.07 5.31 -3.44
N GLU A 302 7.87 5.10 -3.98
CA GLU A 302 7.05 6.16 -4.58
C GLU A 302 6.75 7.29 -3.56
N MET A 303 6.45 6.94 -2.30
CA MET A 303 6.26 7.91 -1.22
C MET A 303 7.54 8.66 -0.83
N LEU A 304 8.70 8.04 -1.04
CA LEU A 304 10.01 8.55 -0.59
C LEU A 304 10.80 9.25 -1.70
N ASN A 305 10.31 9.29 -2.94
CA ASN A 305 11.08 9.71 -4.12
C ASN A 305 11.65 11.15 -4.06
N ASN A 306 11.05 12.03 -3.28
CA ASN A 306 11.44 13.43 -3.14
C ASN A 306 12.37 13.70 -1.95
N PHE A 307 12.76 12.66 -1.22
CA PHE A 307 13.54 12.78 0.00
C PHE A 307 14.90 12.09 -0.14
N THR A 308 15.89 12.62 0.57
CA THR A 308 17.02 11.79 1.00
C THR A 308 16.52 10.87 2.12
N VAL A 309 16.89 9.59 2.08
CA VAL A 309 16.48 8.63 3.10
C VAL A 309 17.66 8.32 4.01
N LEU A 310 17.41 8.38 5.31
CA LEU A 310 18.34 7.95 6.35
C LEU A 310 17.76 6.72 7.05
N LEU A 311 18.41 5.58 6.88
CA LEU A 311 18.02 4.33 7.54
C LEU A 311 18.62 4.30 8.94
N ALA A 312 17.77 4.21 9.95
CA ALA A 312 18.12 4.11 11.37
C ALA A 312 17.47 2.84 11.94
N LEU A 313 17.91 1.69 11.42
CA LEU A 313 17.42 0.37 11.82
C LEU A 313 18.29 -0.21 12.95
N ASP A 314 17.89 -1.37 13.46
CA ASP A 314 18.56 -2.00 14.60
C ASP A 314 20.03 -2.35 14.25
N SER A 315 20.92 -2.25 15.23
CA SER A 315 22.34 -2.58 15.05
C SER A 315 22.65 -4.07 15.15
N ASP A 316 21.63 -4.92 15.30
CA ASP A 316 21.81 -6.37 15.30
C ASP A 316 22.02 -6.92 13.87
N LYS A 317 22.27 -8.22 13.75
CA LYS A 317 22.52 -8.84 12.44
C LYS A 317 21.32 -8.68 11.49
N ALA A 318 20.10 -8.76 12.01
CA ALA A 318 18.90 -8.68 11.18
C ALA A 318 18.65 -7.25 10.69
N GLY A 319 18.85 -6.24 11.55
CA GLY A 319 18.72 -4.82 11.21
C GLY A 319 19.81 -4.34 10.24
N VAL A 320 21.03 -4.87 10.33
CA VAL A 320 22.09 -4.62 9.34
C VAL A 320 21.74 -5.23 7.98
N GLU A 321 21.29 -6.49 7.94
CA GLU A 321 20.82 -7.12 6.70
C GLU A 321 19.61 -6.38 6.09
N ALA A 322 18.68 -5.92 6.94
CA ALA A 322 17.55 -5.10 6.54
C ALA A 322 17.99 -3.74 5.97
N SER A 323 19.04 -3.13 6.52
CA SER A 323 19.62 -1.87 6.04
C SER A 323 20.24 -2.04 4.66
N LEU A 324 20.99 -3.12 4.43
CA LEU A 324 21.57 -3.44 3.11
C LEU A 324 20.47 -3.66 2.07
N LYS A 325 19.46 -4.49 2.40
CA LYS A 325 18.34 -4.75 1.51
C LYS A 325 17.56 -3.48 1.18
N SER A 326 17.30 -2.65 2.18
CA SER A 326 16.60 -1.37 2.02
C SER A 326 17.41 -0.39 1.18
N GLY A 327 18.72 -0.28 1.42
CA GLY A 327 19.63 0.53 0.63
C GLY A 327 19.66 0.11 -0.84
N LEU A 328 19.64 -1.20 -1.11
CA LEU A 328 19.56 -1.71 -2.49
C LEU A 328 18.25 -1.30 -3.16
N ILE A 329 17.10 -1.53 -2.50
CA ILE A 329 15.77 -1.20 -3.04
C ILE A 329 15.63 0.30 -3.31
N LEU A 330 16.12 1.14 -2.40
CA LEU A 330 16.09 2.60 -2.56
C LEU A 330 17.03 3.07 -3.68
N GLY A 331 18.23 2.50 -3.78
CA GLY A 331 19.17 2.76 -4.87
C GLY A 331 18.60 2.39 -6.24
N GLN A 332 17.91 1.25 -6.36
CA GLN A 332 17.22 0.86 -7.60
C GLN A 332 16.18 1.90 -8.03
N ASN A 333 15.57 2.60 -7.07
CA ASN A 333 14.58 3.65 -7.31
C ASN A 333 15.19 5.06 -7.34
N ARG A 334 16.52 5.19 -7.46
CA ARG A 334 17.26 6.46 -7.54
C ARG A 334 17.06 7.36 -6.31
N ILE A 335 16.82 6.77 -5.14
CA ILE A 335 16.66 7.50 -3.89
C ILE A 335 18.00 7.58 -3.17
N ASN A 336 18.47 8.81 -2.93
CA ASN A 336 19.72 9.03 -2.20
C ASN A 336 19.57 8.51 -0.76
N THR A 337 20.44 7.58 -0.37
CA THR A 337 20.27 6.82 0.87
C THR A 337 21.54 6.81 1.71
N TYR A 338 21.35 7.02 3.01
CA TYR A 338 22.38 6.91 4.03
C TYR A 338 21.94 5.93 5.13
N ILE A 339 22.90 5.39 5.87
CA ILE A 339 22.69 4.46 6.97
C ILE A 339 23.33 5.05 8.22
N LEU A 340 22.58 5.07 9.33
CA LEU A 340 23.10 5.34 10.66
C LEU A 340 23.59 4.03 11.28
N THR A 341 24.81 4.04 11.78
CA THR A 341 25.45 2.89 12.40
C THR A 341 25.93 3.22 13.81
N GLY A 342 26.30 2.18 14.55
CA GLY A 342 26.98 2.34 15.82
C GLY A 342 26.06 2.79 16.96
N PHE A 343 24.84 2.26 17.02
CA PHE A 343 23.99 2.35 18.21
C PHE A 343 24.44 1.40 19.34
N GLU A 344 25.66 0.86 19.28
CA GLU A 344 26.22 -0.05 20.30
C GLU A 344 25.33 -1.27 20.59
N GLY A 345 24.75 -1.86 19.54
CA GLY A 345 23.83 -3.00 19.64
C GLY A 345 22.43 -2.65 20.14
N LYS A 346 22.08 -1.36 20.27
CA LYS A 346 20.76 -0.87 20.67
C LYS A 346 19.92 -0.44 19.46
N ASP A 347 18.61 -0.32 19.65
CA ASP A 347 17.71 0.42 18.74
C ASP A 347 17.72 1.94 19.06
N PRO A 348 17.12 2.80 18.22
CA PRO A 348 17.06 4.24 18.50
C PRO A 348 16.34 4.62 19.81
N ASP A 349 15.29 3.90 20.23
CA ASP A 349 14.61 4.13 21.53
C ASP A 349 15.55 3.84 22.71
N GLU A 350 16.18 2.68 22.71
CA GLU A 350 17.14 2.23 23.71
C GLU A 350 18.38 3.12 23.74
N TYR A 351 18.90 3.53 22.58
CA TYR A 351 20.02 4.47 22.49
C TYR A 351 19.65 5.83 23.11
N PHE A 352 18.48 6.37 22.76
CA PHE A 352 17.98 7.62 23.36
C PHE A 352 17.83 7.51 24.88
N ASN A 353 17.23 6.42 25.36
CA ASN A 353 16.99 6.24 26.80
C ASN A 353 18.30 6.02 27.58
N THR A 354 19.36 5.53 26.92
CA THR A 354 20.68 5.32 27.55
C THR A 354 21.55 6.58 27.53
N PHE A 355 21.62 7.28 26.39
CA PHE A 355 22.60 8.35 26.15
C PHE A 355 22.00 9.74 25.99
N GLY A 356 20.68 9.85 25.90
CA GLY A 356 19.95 11.10 25.81
C GLY A 356 19.88 11.71 24.41
N SER A 357 19.21 12.87 24.35
CA SER A 357 18.89 13.59 23.12
C SER A 357 20.12 14.02 22.33
N GLU A 358 21.11 14.62 22.99
CA GLU A 358 22.29 15.17 22.33
C GLU A 358 23.10 14.08 21.63
N ALA A 359 23.25 12.91 22.27
CA ALA A 359 23.92 11.76 21.68
C ALA A 359 23.20 11.26 20.42
N LEU A 360 21.87 11.16 20.44
CA LEU A 360 21.09 10.73 19.27
C LEU A 360 21.20 11.73 18.11
N VAL A 361 21.17 13.04 18.40
CA VAL A 361 21.35 14.09 17.37
C VAL A 361 22.76 14.03 16.78
N ASN A 362 23.78 13.89 17.63
CA ASN A 362 25.18 13.76 17.19
C ASN A 362 25.41 12.50 16.35
N LYS A 363 24.59 11.44 16.49
CA LYS A 363 24.69 10.28 15.60
C LYS A 363 24.37 10.60 14.14
N LEU A 364 23.57 11.62 13.85
CA LEU A 364 23.23 12.00 12.48
C LEU A 364 24.46 12.39 11.64
N SER A 365 25.53 12.91 12.28
CA SER A 365 26.76 13.27 11.57
C SER A 365 27.58 12.06 11.13
N ASN A 366 27.38 10.90 11.75
CA ASN A 366 28.14 9.66 11.49
C ASN A 366 27.48 8.78 10.41
N ARG A 367 26.59 9.35 9.61
CA ARG A 367 25.89 8.63 8.56
C ARG A 367 26.83 8.23 7.42
N ILE A 368 26.65 7.03 6.88
CA ILE A 368 27.45 6.49 5.77
C ILE A 368 26.54 6.32 4.56
N ASN A 369 27.03 6.62 3.35
CA ASN A 369 26.26 6.37 2.12
C ASN A 369 25.96 4.86 1.98
N SER A 370 24.77 4.49 1.51
CA SER A 370 24.36 3.09 1.45
C SER A 370 25.26 2.20 0.59
N PHE A 371 25.87 2.75 -0.47
CA PHE A 371 26.79 2.01 -1.33
C PHE A 371 28.14 1.78 -0.65
N ASP A 372 28.69 2.79 0.02
CA ASP A 372 29.92 2.65 0.82
C ASP A 372 29.70 1.67 1.98
N PHE A 373 28.59 1.78 2.70
CA PHE A 373 28.25 0.85 3.77
C PHE A 373 28.15 -0.61 3.27
N ALA A 374 27.49 -0.83 2.12
CA ALA A 374 27.40 -2.16 1.54
C ALA A 374 28.76 -2.72 1.12
N TYR A 375 29.63 -1.87 0.54
CA TYR A 375 30.99 -2.24 0.19
C TYR A 375 31.79 -2.67 1.43
N ASP A 376 31.84 -1.80 2.45
CA ASP A 376 32.61 -2.04 3.66
C ASP A 376 32.09 -3.27 4.41
N PHE A 377 30.77 -3.46 4.48
CA PHE A 377 30.16 -4.63 5.12
C PHE A 377 30.58 -5.94 4.44
N TYR A 378 30.43 -6.05 3.12
CA TYR A 378 30.79 -7.28 2.43
C TYR A 378 32.30 -7.49 2.41
N LYS A 379 33.11 -6.42 2.28
CA LYS A 379 34.57 -6.51 2.34
C LYS A 379 35.04 -7.06 3.68
N ASN A 380 34.52 -6.53 4.78
CA ASN A 380 34.88 -6.96 6.14
C ASN A 380 34.42 -8.40 6.46
N SER A 381 33.56 -9.00 5.64
CA SER A 381 33.19 -10.41 5.78
C SER A 381 34.25 -11.39 5.23
N ILE A 382 35.21 -10.89 4.44
CA ILE A 382 36.35 -11.64 3.92
C ILE A 382 37.41 -11.75 5.03
N LYS A 383 37.93 -12.95 5.28
CA LYS A 383 38.89 -13.21 6.36
C LYS A 383 40.27 -13.57 5.83
N ASN A 384 40.32 -14.47 4.86
CA ASN A 384 41.55 -15.09 4.40
C ASN A 384 41.88 -14.71 2.94
N ASN A 385 41.10 -13.82 2.33
CA ASN A 385 41.19 -13.49 0.90
C ASN A 385 41.17 -14.75 0.01
N SER A 386 40.39 -15.77 0.40
CA SER A 386 40.23 -16.97 -0.43
C SER A 386 39.40 -16.66 -1.68
N SER A 387 39.61 -17.42 -2.75
CA SER A 387 38.84 -17.27 -3.99
C SER A 387 37.32 -17.38 -3.77
N GLU A 388 36.89 -18.24 -2.84
CA GLU A 388 35.46 -18.41 -2.50
C GLU A 388 34.91 -17.20 -1.75
N GLU A 389 35.65 -16.65 -0.78
CA GLU A 389 35.24 -15.44 -0.05
C GLU A 389 35.15 -14.22 -0.98
N ILE A 390 36.13 -14.04 -1.87
CA ILE A 390 36.13 -12.97 -2.87
C ILE A 390 34.95 -13.14 -3.84
N LYS A 391 34.65 -14.37 -4.27
CA LYS A 391 33.48 -14.65 -5.11
C LYS A 391 32.17 -14.27 -4.41
N ILE A 392 32.01 -14.62 -3.14
CA ILE A 392 30.82 -14.25 -2.34
C ILE A 392 30.69 -12.72 -2.23
N PHE A 393 31.79 -12.01 -1.98
CA PHE A 393 31.80 -10.55 -1.97
C PHE A 393 31.30 -9.96 -3.29
N ILE A 394 31.85 -10.43 -4.43
CA ILE A 394 31.44 -9.99 -5.76
C ILE A 394 29.96 -10.25 -5.97
N GLU A 395 29.48 -11.46 -5.69
CA GLU A 395 28.07 -11.82 -5.87
C GLU A 395 27.12 -10.92 -5.05
N LYS A 396 27.52 -10.56 -3.83
CA LYS A 396 26.71 -9.74 -2.92
C LYS A 396 26.76 -8.24 -3.23
N PHE A 397 27.91 -7.72 -3.65
CA PHE A 397 28.08 -6.30 -3.95
C PHE A 397 27.75 -5.94 -5.41
N SER A 398 27.85 -6.88 -6.35
CA SER A 398 27.56 -6.68 -7.77
C SER A 398 26.21 -5.98 -8.05
N PRO A 399 25.09 -6.31 -7.36
CA PRO A 399 23.83 -5.59 -7.55
C PRO A 399 23.90 -4.09 -7.23
N PHE A 400 24.71 -3.69 -6.24
CA PHE A 400 24.94 -2.27 -5.92
C PHE A 400 25.80 -1.61 -6.98
N LEU A 401 26.83 -2.31 -7.46
CA LEU A 401 27.73 -1.83 -8.50
C LEU A 401 27.02 -1.66 -9.85
N GLU A 402 26.11 -2.58 -10.20
CA GLU A 402 25.27 -2.50 -11.41
C GLU A 402 24.37 -1.25 -11.38
N ILE A 403 23.78 -0.93 -10.22
CA ILE A 403 22.99 0.30 -10.03
C ILE A 403 23.86 1.53 -10.30
N LEU A 404 25.05 1.60 -9.70
CA LEU A 404 25.96 2.73 -9.91
C LEU A 404 26.40 2.81 -11.37
N TYR A 405 26.73 1.68 -12.01
CA TYR A 405 27.16 1.66 -13.40
C TYR A 405 26.11 2.29 -14.34
N HIS A 406 24.82 2.04 -14.08
CA HIS A 406 23.73 2.58 -14.89
C HIS A 406 23.27 3.98 -14.50
N GLN A 407 23.39 4.36 -13.22
CA GLN A 407 22.85 5.63 -12.72
C GLN A 407 23.91 6.71 -12.55
N ASN A 408 25.16 6.34 -12.24
CA ASN A 408 26.27 7.25 -11.99
C ASN A 408 27.62 6.54 -12.26
N LEU A 409 28.03 6.54 -13.53
CA LEU A 409 29.25 5.87 -13.99
C LEU A 409 30.52 6.36 -13.28
N GLN A 410 30.58 7.64 -12.90
CA GLN A 410 31.73 8.20 -12.17
C GLN A 410 31.87 7.58 -10.79
N LEU A 411 30.76 7.44 -10.04
CA LEU A 411 30.78 6.73 -8.76
C LEU A 411 31.11 5.25 -8.97
N ALA A 412 30.57 4.60 -10.00
CA ALA A 412 30.94 3.22 -10.31
C ALA A 412 32.45 3.04 -10.54
N GLN A 413 33.11 3.98 -11.23
CA GLN A 413 34.55 3.99 -11.44
C GLN A 413 35.34 4.07 -10.13
N ILE A 414 34.86 4.82 -9.14
CA ILE A 414 35.47 4.86 -7.81
C ILE A 414 35.42 3.47 -7.16
N PHE A 415 34.28 2.78 -7.24
CA PHE A 415 34.16 1.43 -6.69
C PHE A 415 34.97 0.39 -7.47
N PHE A 416 35.03 0.45 -8.81
CA PHE A 416 35.93 -0.42 -9.58
C PHE A 416 37.39 -0.22 -9.19
N LYS A 417 37.82 1.03 -8.93
CA LYS A 417 39.16 1.32 -8.43
C LYS A 417 39.39 0.69 -7.06
N LYS A 418 38.47 0.87 -6.11
CA LYS A 418 38.52 0.22 -4.78
C LYS A 418 38.64 -1.31 -4.90
N ILE A 419 37.80 -1.93 -5.74
CA ILE A 419 37.81 -3.38 -5.97
C ILE A 419 39.14 -3.86 -6.57
N LYS A 420 39.72 -3.10 -7.50
CA LYS A 420 41.02 -3.41 -8.08
C LYS A 420 42.15 -3.31 -7.05
N GLU A 421 42.13 -2.29 -6.21
CA GLU A 421 43.13 -2.08 -5.15
C GLU A 421 43.03 -3.16 -4.06
N ASP A 422 41.81 -3.55 -3.67
CA ASP A 422 41.57 -4.51 -2.60
C ASP A 422 41.76 -5.98 -3.04
N PHE A 423 41.35 -6.32 -4.27
CA PHE A 423 41.24 -7.72 -4.73
C PHE A 423 41.98 -8.02 -6.04
N GLY A 424 42.56 -7.01 -6.70
CA GLY A 424 43.23 -7.20 -8.00
C GLY A 424 42.27 -7.40 -9.18
N ILE A 425 40.96 -7.22 -8.99
CA ILE A 425 39.94 -7.49 -10.02
C ILE A 425 39.71 -6.25 -10.86
N SER A 426 39.92 -6.38 -12.17
CA SER A 426 39.68 -5.30 -13.14
C SER A 426 38.20 -5.09 -13.43
N GLN A 427 37.85 -3.88 -13.87
CA GLN A 427 36.49 -3.55 -14.35
C GLN A 427 36.00 -4.52 -15.43
N ASP A 428 36.88 -4.97 -16.33
CA ASP A 428 36.55 -5.87 -17.45
C ASP A 428 36.04 -7.25 -17.01
N SER A 429 36.24 -7.60 -15.73
CA SER A 429 35.73 -8.83 -15.13
C SER A 429 34.23 -8.76 -14.84
N PHE A 430 33.64 -7.56 -14.83
CA PHE A 430 32.21 -7.36 -14.59
C PHE A 430 31.46 -7.25 -15.91
N LYS A 431 30.44 -8.10 -16.09
CA LYS A 431 29.54 -8.05 -17.26
C LYS A 431 28.14 -7.60 -16.82
N PHE A 432 27.89 -6.29 -16.90
CA PHE A 432 26.57 -5.73 -16.68
C PHE A 432 25.75 -5.71 -17.98
N ARG A 433 24.45 -5.96 -17.89
CA ARG A 433 23.58 -5.91 -19.07
C ARG A 433 23.38 -4.45 -19.49
N PRO A 434 23.31 -4.11 -20.79
CA PRO A 434 22.96 -2.75 -21.21
C PRO A 434 21.59 -2.36 -20.65
N SER A 435 21.46 -1.13 -20.14
CA SER A 435 20.18 -0.64 -19.59
C SER A 435 19.13 -0.43 -20.69
N VAL A 436 17.85 -0.52 -20.31
CA VAL A 436 16.66 -0.33 -21.17
C VAL A 436 16.65 1.03 -21.91
N GLN A 437 17.45 2.02 -21.51
CA GLN A 437 17.55 3.30 -22.21
C GLN A 437 18.10 3.18 -23.65
N HIS A 438 18.91 2.16 -23.97
CA HIS A 438 19.39 1.94 -25.34
C HIS A 438 18.30 1.38 -26.28
N TYR A 439 17.27 0.73 -25.72
CA TYR A 439 16.10 0.28 -26.50
C TYR A 439 15.14 1.43 -26.83
N ASN A 440 15.08 2.47 -26.00
CA ASN A 440 14.22 3.64 -26.26
C ASN A 440 14.73 4.52 -27.41
N GLU A 441 16.05 4.59 -27.62
CA GLU A 441 16.64 5.30 -28.77
C GLU A 441 16.35 4.54 -30.08
N LEU A 442 16.45 3.20 -30.09
CA LEU A 442 16.04 2.38 -31.22
C LEU A 442 14.52 2.44 -31.49
N GLU A 443 13.70 2.50 -30.44
CA GLU A 443 12.24 2.67 -30.58
C GLU A 443 11.84 4.02 -31.17
N ASN A 444 12.58 5.10 -30.89
CA ASN A 444 12.27 6.40 -31.46
C ASN A 444 12.56 6.44 -32.97
N THR A 445 13.65 5.81 -33.42
CA THR A 445 13.96 5.63 -34.85
C THR A 445 12.96 4.72 -35.56
N LEU A 446 12.34 3.77 -34.83
CA LEU A 446 11.28 2.90 -35.35
C LEU A 446 9.91 3.61 -35.35
N LYS A 447 9.63 4.50 -34.39
CA LYS A 447 8.40 5.31 -34.31
C LYS A 447 8.31 6.37 -35.40
N GLU A 448 9.44 6.99 -35.78
CA GLU A 448 9.49 7.91 -36.94
C GLU A 448 9.13 7.20 -38.27
N ASN A 449 9.35 5.89 -38.36
CA ASN A 449 8.94 5.06 -39.50
C ASN A 449 7.50 4.51 -39.36
N GLU A 450 6.97 4.35 -38.14
CA GLU A 450 5.57 3.94 -37.90
C GLU A 450 4.55 5.07 -38.12
N ASP A 451 4.94 6.33 -37.93
CA ASP A 451 4.03 7.47 -38.15
C ASP A 451 3.68 7.67 -39.65
N GLN A 452 4.50 7.15 -40.56
CA GLN A 452 4.15 7.06 -42.00
C GLN A 452 3.15 5.94 -42.31
N ILE A 453 2.99 4.95 -41.40
CA ILE A 453 2.17 3.76 -41.62
C ILE A 453 0.79 3.88 -40.94
N LYS A 454 0.62 4.77 -39.94
CA LYS A 454 -0.61 4.91 -39.13
C LYS A 454 -1.68 5.85 -39.70
N SER A 455 -1.58 6.33 -40.94
CA SER A 455 -2.61 7.20 -41.55
C SER A 455 -3.81 6.47 -42.17
N ILE A 456 -4.06 5.19 -41.86
CA ILE A 456 -5.21 4.44 -42.40
C ILE A 456 -6.02 3.76 -41.27
N HIS A 457 -7.22 4.30 -41.03
CA HIS A 457 -8.44 3.65 -40.47
C HIS A 457 -8.64 3.50 -38.93
N ILE A 458 -9.16 4.56 -38.31
CA ILE A 458 -10.53 4.78 -37.76
C ILE A 458 -11.29 3.66 -36.97
N LYS A 459 -11.57 4.02 -35.69
CA LYS A 459 -12.78 3.93 -34.79
C LYS A 459 -13.31 2.63 -34.12
N LYS A 460 -13.45 2.81 -32.79
CA LYS A 460 -14.56 2.47 -31.83
C LYS A 460 -14.93 1.01 -31.57
N THR A 461 -14.83 0.60 -30.29
CA THR A 461 -15.99 0.17 -29.47
C THR A 461 -15.70 0.15 -27.96
N THR A 462 -16.78 0.31 -27.20
CA THR A 462 -16.96 0.54 -25.75
C THR A 462 -16.87 -0.70 -24.85
N ASN A 463 -16.48 -0.46 -23.59
CA ASN A 463 -16.74 -1.14 -22.31
C ASN A 463 -17.45 -2.52 -22.30
N LEU A 464 -16.76 -3.52 -21.74
CA LEU A 464 -17.32 -4.59 -20.89
C LEU A 464 -16.17 -5.39 -20.24
N TRP A 465 -16.44 -6.04 -19.10
CA TRP A 465 -15.70 -7.12 -18.42
C TRP A 465 -15.14 -6.83 -17.01
N LEU A 466 -16.00 -7.20 -16.06
CA LEU A 466 -15.74 -7.68 -14.69
C LEU A 466 -14.49 -8.58 -14.60
N ALA A 467 -13.87 -8.59 -13.42
CA ALA A 467 -12.72 -9.42 -13.03
C ALA A 467 -12.69 -10.80 -13.73
N LYS A 468 -11.74 -10.99 -14.65
CA LYS A 468 -11.52 -12.29 -15.31
C LYS A 468 -10.69 -13.22 -14.41
N PRO A 469 -11.07 -14.50 -14.29
CA PRO A 469 -10.16 -15.52 -13.78
C PRO A 469 -8.94 -15.63 -14.70
N ILE A 470 -7.76 -16.00 -14.15
CA ILE A 470 -6.54 -16.31 -14.92
C ILE A 470 -6.93 -17.10 -16.17
N SER A 471 -6.50 -16.65 -17.36
CA SER A 471 -6.91 -17.31 -18.60
C SER A 471 -6.54 -18.79 -18.55
N THR A 472 -7.48 -19.66 -18.96
CA THR A 472 -7.30 -21.12 -18.97
C THR A 472 -6.03 -21.52 -19.75
N GLU A 473 -5.66 -20.72 -20.74
CA GLU A 473 -4.43 -20.82 -21.53
C GLU A 473 -3.16 -20.67 -20.69
N ILE A 474 -3.08 -19.67 -19.81
CA ILE A 474 -1.94 -19.49 -18.89
C ILE A 474 -1.82 -20.69 -17.93
N GLN A 475 -2.95 -21.20 -17.43
CA GLN A 475 -2.93 -22.35 -16.53
C GLN A 475 -2.45 -23.63 -17.23
N GLU A 476 -2.81 -23.82 -18.50
CA GLU A 476 -2.36 -24.97 -19.29
C GLU A 476 -0.88 -24.92 -19.66
N LEU A 477 -0.37 -23.74 -20.03
CA LEU A 477 1.05 -23.57 -20.31
C LEU A 477 1.89 -23.77 -19.04
N LYS A 478 1.37 -23.40 -17.86
CA LYS A 478 2.00 -23.72 -16.56
C LYS A 478 2.09 -25.23 -16.33
N ILE A 479 1.01 -25.98 -16.57
CA ILE A 479 1.07 -27.45 -16.48
C ILE A 479 2.10 -28.01 -17.45
N LEU A 480 2.06 -27.57 -18.71
CA LEU A 480 3.00 -28.05 -19.73
C LEU A 480 4.45 -27.75 -19.33
N SER A 481 4.74 -26.53 -18.88
CA SER A 481 6.08 -26.17 -18.43
C SER A 481 6.54 -27.04 -17.26
N GLN A 482 5.69 -27.32 -16.27
CA GLN A 482 6.05 -28.17 -15.13
C GLN A 482 6.34 -29.61 -15.56
N VAL A 483 5.52 -30.16 -16.46
CA VAL A 483 5.70 -31.53 -16.96
C VAL A 483 6.98 -31.66 -17.79
N LEU A 484 7.27 -30.69 -18.67
CA LEU A 484 8.48 -30.71 -19.49
C LEU A 484 9.75 -30.49 -18.66
N ASP A 485 9.69 -29.64 -17.65
CA ASP A 485 10.78 -29.39 -16.70
C ASP A 485 11.09 -30.63 -15.86
N ASP A 486 10.04 -31.28 -15.34
CA ASP A 486 10.14 -32.55 -14.60
C ASP A 486 10.81 -33.66 -15.43
N ILE A 487 10.42 -33.81 -16.70
CA ILE A 487 11.04 -34.77 -17.62
C ILE A 487 12.55 -34.52 -17.82
N LEU A 488 12.96 -33.26 -17.85
CA LEU A 488 14.35 -32.89 -18.12
C LEU A 488 15.21 -32.99 -16.86
N TYR A 489 14.67 -32.58 -15.71
CA TYR A 489 15.44 -32.25 -14.52
C TYR A 489 15.03 -33.01 -13.25
N HIS A 490 13.84 -33.62 -13.21
CA HIS A 490 13.28 -34.27 -12.01
C HIS A 490 12.61 -35.60 -12.34
N ASP A 491 13.42 -36.65 -12.56
CA ASP A 491 13.10 -38.11 -12.66
C ASP A 491 11.82 -38.64 -13.35
N GLY A 492 10.94 -37.77 -13.87
CA GLY A 492 9.67 -38.06 -14.50
C GLY A 492 8.49 -38.30 -13.53
N GLU A 493 8.60 -38.04 -12.23
CA GLU A 493 7.50 -38.29 -11.28
C GLU A 493 6.21 -37.53 -11.61
N LYS A 494 6.29 -36.22 -11.87
CA LYS A 494 5.11 -35.41 -12.22
C LYS A 494 4.57 -35.77 -13.59
N TYR A 495 5.45 -36.10 -14.53
CA TYR A 495 5.04 -36.60 -15.85
C TYR A 495 4.24 -37.92 -15.75
N ASN A 496 4.66 -38.86 -14.91
CA ASN A 496 3.95 -40.12 -14.72
C ASN A 496 2.54 -39.90 -14.13
N ARG A 497 2.40 -38.98 -13.16
CA ARG A 497 1.09 -38.57 -12.64
C ARG A 497 0.23 -37.90 -13.70
N PHE A 498 0.79 -36.94 -14.44
CA PHE A 498 0.11 -36.26 -15.55
C PHE A 498 -0.42 -37.27 -16.59
N LYS A 499 0.42 -38.24 -16.98
CA LYS A 499 0.07 -39.30 -17.92
C LYS A 499 -1.11 -40.14 -17.43
N GLY A 500 -1.14 -40.49 -16.14
CA GLY A 500 -2.22 -41.26 -15.52
C GLY A 500 -3.59 -40.56 -15.55
N LYS A 501 -3.61 -39.22 -15.61
CA LYS A 501 -4.84 -38.40 -15.61
C LYS A 501 -5.43 -38.15 -17.00
N GLN A 502 -4.77 -38.60 -18.08
CA GLN A 502 -5.21 -38.41 -19.47
C GLN A 502 -5.59 -36.96 -19.82
N PHE A 503 -4.83 -36.00 -19.28
CA PHE A 503 -5.12 -34.59 -19.48
C PHE A 503 -4.85 -34.17 -20.93
N LYS A 504 -5.82 -33.47 -21.54
CA LYS A 504 -5.69 -32.90 -22.88
C LYS A 504 -5.56 -31.39 -22.82
N PHE A 505 -4.49 -30.85 -23.39
CA PHE A 505 -4.31 -29.42 -23.62
C PHE A 505 -5.30 -28.92 -24.70
N LEU A 506 -5.66 -27.64 -24.67
CA LEU A 506 -6.46 -27.00 -25.70
C LEU A 506 -5.69 -26.90 -27.02
N ASN A 507 -4.38 -26.63 -26.95
CA ASN A 507 -3.53 -26.59 -28.12
C ASN A 507 -3.24 -28.03 -28.61
N PRO A 508 -3.69 -28.41 -29.82
CA PRO A 508 -3.49 -29.76 -30.35
C PRO A 508 -2.02 -30.13 -30.54
N LEU A 509 -1.13 -29.15 -30.76
CA LEU A 509 0.31 -29.37 -30.91
C LEU A 509 0.95 -29.81 -29.59
N ASN A 510 0.43 -29.35 -28.45
CA ASN A 510 0.90 -29.76 -27.14
C ASN A 510 0.48 -31.20 -26.84
N ASN A 511 -0.75 -31.58 -27.23
CA ASN A 511 -1.19 -32.99 -27.14
C ASN A 511 -0.34 -33.90 -28.02
N LYS A 512 -0.08 -33.48 -29.27
CA LYS A 512 0.80 -34.22 -30.20
C LYS A 512 2.20 -34.42 -29.61
N LEU A 513 2.76 -33.38 -28.98
CA LEU A 513 4.05 -33.52 -28.28
C LEU A 513 3.96 -34.55 -27.15
N MET A 514 2.92 -34.50 -26.30
CA MET A 514 2.77 -35.49 -25.23
C MET A 514 2.59 -36.92 -25.74
N GLU A 515 1.89 -37.10 -26.86
CA GLU A 515 1.77 -38.40 -27.54
C GLU A 515 3.13 -38.88 -28.07
N GLU A 516 3.90 -38.01 -28.69
CA GLU A 516 5.26 -38.33 -29.13
C GLU A 516 6.18 -38.67 -27.96
N ILE A 517 6.11 -37.95 -26.84
CA ILE A 517 6.87 -38.26 -25.62
C ILE A 517 6.46 -39.64 -25.07
N ASN A 518 5.17 -39.99 -25.14
CA ASN A 518 4.66 -41.29 -24.73
C ASN A 518 5.13 -42.43 -25.64
N ILE A 519 5.21 -42.19 -26.95
CA ILE A 519 5.60 -43.21 -27.95
C ILE A 519 7.12 -43.41 -27.97
N PHE A 520 7.88 -42.32 -28.07
CA PHE A 520 9.34 -42.39 -28.27
C PHE A 520 10.13 -42.43 -26.96
N GLY A 521 9.48 -42.14 -25.82
CA GLY A 521 10.08 -42.12 -24.50
C GLY A 521 10.89 -40.84 -24.24
N TYR A 522 10.67 -40.24 -23.08
CA TYR A 522 11.33 -38.98 -22.70
C TYR A 522 12.85 -39.08 -22.45
N LYS A 523 13.39 -40.29 -22.34
CA LYS A 523 14.83 -40.55 -22.24
C LYS A 523 15.55 -40.54 -23.60
N ASN A 524 14.80 -40.56 -24.72
CA ASN A 524 15.36 -40.51 -26.06
C ASN A 524 16.09 -39.16 -26.29
N PRO A 525 17.35 -39.14 -26.79
CA PRO A 525 18.12 -37.89 -26.97
C PRO A 525 17.47 -36.87 -27.89
N LYS A 526 16.89 -37.33 -29.02
CA LYS A 526 16.17 -36.45 -29.96
C LYS A 526 14.90 -35.90 -29.32
N MET A 527 14.23 -36.71 -28.50
CA MET A 527 13.06 -36.28 -27.75
C MET A 527 13.43 -35.26 -26.66
N ARG A 528 14.55 -35.46 -25.94
CA ARG A 528 15.04 -34.49 -24.94
C ARG A 528 15.36 -33.12 -25.55
N GLU A 529 15.99 -33.07 -26.71
CA GLU A 529 16.25 -31.78 -27.39
C GLU A 529 14.94 -31.11 -27.86
N LYS A 530 13.97 -31.90 -28.36
CA LYS A 530 12.64 -31.40 -28.70
C LYS A 530 11.89 -30.85 -27.49
N ILE A 531 11.95 -31.54 -26.35
CA ILE A 531 11.37 -31.12 -25.07
C ILE A 531 12.04 -29.84 -24.55
N LYS A 532 13.38 -29.76 -24.60
CA LYS A 532 14.14 -28.58 -24.20
C LYS A 532 13.80 -27.36 -25.04
N THR A 533 13.61 -27.55 -26.33
CA THR A 533 13.17 -26.50 -27.26
C THR A 533 11.75 -26.06 -26.93
N LYS A 534 10.83 -27.02 -26.74
CA LYS A 534 9.45 -26.72 -26.35
C LYS A 534 9.36 -26.01 -25.00
N LEU A 535 10.15 -26.42 -24.01
CA LEU A 535 10.16 -25.78 -22.69
C LEU A 535 10.60 -24.31 -22.79
N LYS A 536 11.57 -23.99 -23.65
CA LYS A 536 11.96 -22.60 -23.92
C LYS A 536 10.82 -21.82 -24.59
N GLU A 537 10.16 -22.40 -25.60
CA GLU A 537 9.00 -21.78 -26.26
C GLU A 537 7.87 -21.50 -25.26
N VAL A 538 7.50 -22.51 -24.46
CA VAL A 538 6.42 -22.42 -23.47
C VAL A 538 6.75 -21.39 -22.40
N ASN A 539 8.01 -21.33 -21.94
CA ASN A 539 8.43 -20.30 -20.99
C ASN A 539 8.41 -18.89 -21.58
N ALA A 540 8.83 -18.72 -22.84
CA ALA A 540 8.73 -17.43 -23.52
C ALA A 540 7.27 -17.03 -23.76
N GLU A 541 6.41 -17.98 -24.13
CA GLU A 541 4.97 -17.77 -24.30
C GLU A 541 4.30 -17.43 -22.96
N LEU A 542 4.66 -18.12 -21.88
CA LEU A 542 4.22 -17.80 -20.52
C LEU A 542 4.69 -16.41 -20.10
N GLU A 543 5.94 -16.04 -20.34
CA GLU A 543 6.45 -14.70 -20.01
C GLU A 543 5.70 -13.62 -20.79
N ASN A 544 5.43 -13.85 -22.08
CA ASN A 544 4.65 -12.95 -22.92
C ASN A 544 3.18 -12.85 -22.50
N LEU A 545 2.52 -13.97 -22.21
CA LEU A 545 1.13 -14.00 -21.79
C LEU A 545 0.97 -13.47 -20.37
N ILE A 546 1.89 -13.76 -19.45
CA ILE A 546 1.91 -13.15 -18.12
C ILE A 546 2.20 -11.65 -18.24
N PHE A 547 3.02 -11.22 -19.19
CA PHE A 547 3.29 -9.79 -19.43
C PHE A 547 2.08 -9.07 -20.03
N LYS A 548 1.39 -9.68 -21.01
CA LYS A 548 0.12 -9.17 -21.57
C LYS A 548 -1.00 -9.17 -20.52
N ASP A 549 -1.13 -10.26 -19.76
CA ASP A 549 -2.06 -10.39 -18.63
C ASP A 549 -1.70 -9.42 -17.51
N ARG A 550 -0.42 -9.04 -17.31
CA ARG A 550 0.01 -7.99 -16.36
C ARG A 550 -0.39 -6.58 -16.80
N ILE A 551 -0.47 -6.30 -18.10
CA ILE A 551 -1.03 -5.03 -18.60
C ILE A 551 -2.54 -4.97 -18.30
N GLU A 552 -3.26 -6.10 -18.38
CA GLU A 552 -4.66 -6.20 -17.93
C GLU A 552 -4.81 -6.31 -16.40
N LYS A 553 -3.81 -6.85 -15.67
CA LYS A 553 -3.74 -7.06 -14.21
C LYS A 553 -2.88 -6.05 -13.45
N LEU A 554 -2.67 -4.85 -13.98
CA LEU A 554 -2.28 -3.71 -13.15
C LEU A 554 -3.40 -3.29 -12.16
N ILE A 555 -4.46 -4.10 -12.01
CA ILE A 555 -5.47 -4.04 -10.95
C ILE A 555 -5.37 -5.17 -9.90
N ASN A 556 -4.64 -6.30 -10.04
CA ASN A 556 -4.40 -7.18 -8.87
C ASN A 556 -3.28 -8.23 -9.08
N GLU A 557 -2.52 -8.44 -8.00
CA GLU A 557 -1.26 -9.18 -7.86
C GLU A 557 -1.34 -10.67 -8.25
N ASP A 558 -0.32 -11.17 -8.98
CA ASP A 558 0.12 -12.56 -8.81
C ASP A 558 1.52 -12.80 -9.40
N LEU A 559 2.52 -13.02 -8.54
CA LEU A 559 3.91 -13.13 -8.93
C LEU A 559 4.66 -14.20 -8.11
N ASN A 560 4.25 -15.48 -8.24
CA ASN A 560 5.02 -16.61 -7.69
C ASN A 560 4.78 -17.93 -8.45
N TRP A 561 5.17 -17.97 -9.73
CA TRP A 561 5.15 -19.19 -10.54
C TRP A 561 6.47 -19.99 -10.50
N LYS A 562 7.59 -19.35 -10.17
CA LYS A 562 8.95 -19.97 -10.23
C LYS A 562 9.39 -20.74 -8.98
N LYS A 563 8.52 -21.00 -7.99
CA LYS A 563 8.86 -21.87 -6.86
C LYS A 563 8.59 -23.33 -7.24
N GLU A 564 9.51 -24.24 -6.91
CA GLU A 564 9.33 -25.68 -7.06
C GLU A 564 8.01 -26.10 -6.41
N LYS A 565 7.03 -26.45 -7.24
CA LYS A 565 5.74 -26.97 -6.81
C LYS A 565 5.84 -28.47 -6.61
N ASN A 566 5.22 -29.01 -5.58
CA ASN A 566 5.21 -30.46 -5.35
C ASN A 566 4.21 -31.14 -6.32
N ALA A 567 4.18 -32.47 -6.31
CA ALA A 567 3.30 -33.22 -7.21
C ALA A 567 1.80 -33.01 -6.90
N ASP A 568 1.45 -32.66 -5.67
CA ASP A 568 0.07 -32.41 -5.23
C ASP A 568 -0.47 -31.05 -5.73
N ASP A 569 0.41 -30.06 -5.89
CA ASP A 569 0.10 -28.77 -6.51
C ASP A 569 -0.30 -28.90 -7.99
N LEU A 570 0.30 -29.87 -8.71
CA LEU A 570 -0.03 -30.17 -10.10
C LEU A 570 -1.43 -30.80 -10.20
N ASP A 571 -1.75 -31.73 -9.29
CA ASP A 571 -3.08 -32.34 -9.18
C ASP A 571 -4.17 -31.28 -8.91
N ASN A 572 -3.92 -30.37 -7.96
CA ASN A 572 -4.81 -29.25 -7.66
C ASN A 572 -5.04 -28.32 -8.86
N LEU A 573 -3.97 -28.03 -9.63
CA LEU A 573 -4.06 -27.18 -10.82
C LEU A 573 -4.84 -27.88 -11.96
N MET A 574 -4.63 -29.18 -12.16
CA MET A 574 -5.35 -29.98 -13.14
C MET A 574 -6.84 -30.07 -12.81
N GLU A 575 -7.20 -30.31 -11.54
CA GLU A 575 -8.59 -30.31 -11.09
C GLU A 575 -9.25 -28.94 -11.26
N LEU A 576 -8.55 -27.85 -10.94
CA LEU A 576 -9.06 -26.50 -11.12
C LEU A 576 -9.37 -26.21 -12.59
N ILE A 577 -8.49 -26.59 -13.51
CA ILE A 577 -8.71 -26.42 -14.95
C ILE A 577 -9.89 -27.27 -15.43
N GLN A 578 -9.97 -28.53 -15.00
CA GLN A 578 -11.10 -29.41 -15.35
C GLN A 578 -12.44 -28.87 -14.83
N LYS A 579 -12.49 -28.37 -13.59
CA LYS A 579 -13.67 -27.68 -13.01
C LYS A 579 -14.02 -26.40 -13.77
N THR A 580 -13.01 -25.65 -14.22
CA THR A 580 -13.20 -24.39 -14.96
C THR A 580 -13.70 -24.66 -16.39
N ARG A 581 -13.24 -25.74 -17.04
CA ARG A 581 -13.76 -26.20 -18.34
C ARG A 581 -15.22 -26.65 -18.22
N GLY A 582 -15.56 -27.42 -17.17
CA GLY A 582 -16.95 -27.83 -16.91
C GLY A 582 -17.90 -26.67 -16.60
N ARG A 583 -17.43 -25.59 -15.96
CA ARG A 583 -18.23 -24.37 -15.75
C ARG A 583 -18.45 -23.57 -17.04
N LYS A 584 -17.48 -23.52 -17.96
CA LYS A 584 -17.66 -22.87 -19.27
C LYS A 584 -18.68 -23.61 -20.15
N ASP A 585 -18.78 -24.93 -20.04
CA ASP A 585 -19.84 -25.70 -20.70
C ASP A 585 -21.21 -25.47 -20.04
N ALA A 586 -21.27 -25.35 -18.72
CA ALA A 586 -22.51 -25.00 -18.01
C ALA A 586 -22.98 -23.57 -18.29
N ASP A 587 -22.07 -22.59 -18.37
CA ASP A 587 -22.40 -21.19 -18.72
C ASP A 587 -22.77 -21.03 -20.21
N ASN A 588 -22.20 -21.85 -21.10
CA ASN A 588 -22.62 -21.92 -22.50
C ASN A 588 -24.00 -22.61 -22.66
N ILE A 589 -24.30 -23.64 -21.86
CA ILE A 589 -25.63 -24.28 -21.83
C ILE A 589 -26.68 -23.33 -21.23
N ARG A 590 -26.32 -22.55 -20.21
CA ARG A 590 -27.20 -21.53 -19.61
C ARG A 590 -27.41 -20.34 -20.54
N LYS A 591 -26.40 -19.93 -21.31
CA LYS A 591 -26.54 -18.93 -22.40
C LYS A 591 -27.37 -19.44 -23.57
N LEU A 592 -27.22 -20.70 -23.97
CA LEU A 592 -28.03 -21.30 -25.05
C LEU A 592 -29.49 -21.54 -24.66
N GLN A 593 -29.80 -21.67 -23.36
CA GLN A 593 -31.17 -21.74 -22.85
C GLN A 593 -31.79 -20.35 -22.59
N LEU A 594 -31.00 -19.34 -22.21
CA LEU A 594 -31.49 -17.97 -22.02
C LEU A 594 -31.61 -17.15 -23.32
N ASP A 595 -30.87 -17.50 -24.38
CA ASP A 595 -31.00 -16.88 -25.71
C ASP A 595 -32.16 -17.46 -26.55
N LYS A 596 -32.86 -18.50 -26.05
CA LYS A 596 -34.05 -19.08 -26.71
C LYS A 596 -35.39 -18.49 -26.22
N GLU A 597 -35.41 -17.74 -25.11
CA GLU A 597 -36.65 -17.16 -24.55
C GLU A 597 -36.76 -15.63 -24.66
N MET A 598 -35.79 -14.95 -25.29
CA MET A 598 -35.81 -13.48 -25.41
C MET A 598 -35.56 -12.94 -26.82
N ASN A 599 -36.10 -13.58 -27.86
CA ASN A 599 -36.04 -13.06 -29.23
C ASN A 599 -37.30 -13.31 -30.07
N ASN A 600 -38.50 -13.00 -29.53
CA ASN A 600 -39.75 -13.16 -30.28
C ASN A 600 -40.70 -11.95 -30.32
N GLU A 601 -40.23 -10.71 -30.11
CA GLU A 601 -41.10 -9.55 -30.34
C GLU A 601 -40.50 -8.35 -31.08
N PHE A 602 -39.19 -8.36 -31.35
CA PHE A 602 -38.54 -7.23 -32.04
C PHE A 602 -38.32 -7.47 -33.54
N VAL A 603 -38.11 -8.72 -33.96
CA VAL A 603 -37.89 -9.09 -35.37
C VAL A 603 -39.21 -9.15 -36.17
N GLY A 604 -40.36 -9.39 -35.51
CA GLY A 604 -41.68 -9.41 -36.14
C GLY A 604 -42.24 -8.03 -36.54
N LYS A 605 -41.78 -6.94 -35.92
CA LYS A 605 -42.22 -5.57 -36.24
C LYS A 605 -41.37 -4.86 -37.31
N PHE A 606 -40.15 -5.34 -37.56
CA PHE A 606 -39.25 -4.74 -38.55
C PHE A 606 -39.51 -5.23 -39.99
N PHE A 607 -40.01 -6.46 -40.18
CA PHE A 607 -40.29 -7.03 -41.52
C PHE A 607 -41.71 -6.78 -42.08
N LYS A 608 -42.59 -6.08 -41.35
CA LYS A 608 -43.91 -5.66 -41.87
C LYS A 608 -43.90 -4.31 -42.62
N LYS A 609 -42.75 -3.64 -42.71
CA LYS A 609 -42.63 -2.31 -43.35
C LYS A 609 -41.79 -2.29 -44.65
N ILE A 610 -41.39 -3.46 -45.17
CA ILE A 610 -40.66 -3.64 -46.45
C ILE A 610 -41.41 -4.62 -47.38
N ARG A 611 -42.73 -4.78 -47.19
CA ARG A 611 -43.65 -5.30 -48.21
C ARG A 611 -44.80 -4.30 -48.33
N GLY A 612 -44.59 -3.30 -49.18
CA GLY A 612 -45.54 -2.23 -49.43
C GLY A 612 -44.82 -0.99 -49.94
N LEU A 613 -44.54 -0.99 -51.25
CA LEU A 613 -43.86 0.01 -52.10
C LEU A 613 -42.43 -0.37 -52.51
#